data_AF-A0A943H477-F1
#
_entry.id   AF-A0A943H477-F1
#
_cell.length_a   1.000
_cell.length_b   1.000
_cell.length_c   1.000
_cell.angle_alpha   90.00
_cell.angle_beta   90.00
_cell.angle_gamma   90.00
#
_symmetry.space_group_name_H-M   'P 1'
#
loop_
_entity.id
_entity.type
_entity.pdbx_description
1 polymer ?
#
loop_
_entity_poly.entity_id
_entity_poly.type
_entity_poly.pdbx_seq_one_letter_code
_entity_poly.pdbx_strand_id
1 'polypeptide(L)'
;MYWKDTYEFLNSNDIEYKWEGKYGAKGEKRQKKKKATPEQIKKQNQWKKEREVWRKIRWNFYEGDLWTTLTFPEGTRMSLQEIKKIMTNFWQNMRRAYKKRGKQLLWIMRIEIGKKGGIHIHIIINKIRGEPATSELIQRYWKKHGYVNFTPLYEDGDFRRLANYITKPLPDENEDGYEQLSLFTPEEKKECSTYSCSKNLVTKEPERKKYYRWTVRKIIKNGPEPTPGYYIDPESVVCGVNKYTGLSYLRYTEVRIKPLKRGDSG
;
A
#
# COMPACT_ATOMS: atom_id res chain seq x y z
N MET A 1 -24.05 10.50 13.14
CA MET A 1 -23.01 10.18 14.13
C MET A 1 -21.72 9.88 13.36
N TYR A 2 -20.56 9.98 13.98
CA TYR A 2 -19.26 9.71 13.36
C TYR A 2 -18.68 8.40 13.90
N TRP A 3 -18.01 7.65 13.04
CA TRP A 3 -17.09 6.59 13.43
C TRP A 3 -15.70 7.18 13.57
N LYS A 4 -15.03 6.87 14.70
CA LYS A 4 -13.58 6.92 14.86
C LYS A 4 -13.07 5.52 14.62
N ASP A 5 -12.41 5.30 13.49
CA ASP A 5 -11.69 4.07 13.21
C ASP A 5 -10.23 4.27 13.57
N THR A 6 -9.68 3.41 14.42
CA THR A 6 -8.27 3.41 14.82
C THR A 6 -7.61 2.15 14.26
N TYR A 7 -6.59 2.33 13.41
CA TYR A 7 -5.77 1.24 12.88
C TYR A 7 -4.42 1.25 13.59
N GLU A 8 -4.16 0.21 14.38
CA GLU A 8 -2.93 0.11 15.17
C GLU A 8 -1.80 -0.56 14.38
N PHE A 9 -0.63 0.06 14.40
CA PHE A 9 0.64 -0.48 13.92
C PHE A 9 1.63 -0.55 15.09
N LEU A 10 2.83 -1.10 14.85
CA LEU A 10 3.84 -1.28 15.91
C LEU A 10 4.20 0.04 16.62
N ASN A 11 4.52 1.08 15.85
CA ASN A 11 5.03 2.36 16.36
C ASN A 11 4.11 3.55 16.08
N SER A 12 2.87 3.31 15.65
CA SER A 12 1.94 4.40 15.26
C SER A 12 0.51 3.91 15.12
N ASN A 13 -0.43 4.85 15.10
CA ASN A 13 -1.86 4.61 14.86
C ASN A 13 -2.33 5.49 13.71
N ASP A 14 -3.11 4.94 12.78
CA ASP A 14 -3.84 5.73 11.78
C ASP A 14 -5.28 5.92 12.25
N ILE A 15 -5.69 7.17 12.42
CA ILE A 15 -7.00 7.54 12.97
C ILE A 15 -7.85 8.18 11.88
N GLU A 16 -9.10 7.72 11.76
CA GLU A 16 -10.08 8.28 10.84
C GLU A 16 -11.39 8.59 11.52
N TYR A 17 -11.80 9.86 11.44
CA TYR A 17 -13.16 10.29 11.71
C TYR A 17 -13.94 10.34 10.41
N LYS A 18 -14.92 9.45 10.26
CA LYS A 18 -15.80 9.37 9.09
C LYS A 18 -17.25 9.30 9.52
N TRP A 19 -18.14 9.84 8.69
CA TRP A 19 -19.57 9.81 9.00
C TRP A 19 -20.12 8.38 8.91
N GLU A 20 -20.95 7.98 9.89
CA GLU A 20 -21.59 6.65 9.97
C GLU A 20 -22.71 6.45 8.94
N GLY A 21 -23.33 7.54 8.47
CA GLY A 21 -24.55 7.45 7.66
C GLY A 21 -24.30 7.28 6.16
N LYS A 22 -25.17 6.50 5.51
CA LYS A 22 -25.37 6.51 4.05
C LYS A 22 -26.12 7.77 3.56
N TYR A 23 -26.74 8.51 4.49
CA TYR A 23 -27.63 9.64 4.22
C TYR A 23 -27.49 10.72 5.31
N GLY A 24 -27.93 11.94 4.98
CA GLY A 24 -27.85 13.15 5.82
C GLY A 24 -28.39 12.96 7.23
N ALA A 25 -28.00 13.86 8.13
CA ALA A 25 -28.41 13.79 9.53
C ALA A 25 -29.95 13.74 9.67
N LYS A 26 -30.44 13.05 10.71
CA LYS A 26 -31.86 13.04 11.09
C LYS A 26 -32.30 14.50 11.30
N GLY A 27 -33.17 15.03 10.44
CA GLY A 27 -33.66 16.42 10.47
C GLY A 27 -33.08 17.39 9.42
N GLU A 28 -32.08 17.01 8.62
CA GLU A 28 -31.61 17.84 7.49
C GLU A 28 -32.45 17.54 6.23
N LYS A 29 -33.00 18.58 5.58
CA LYS A 29 -33.72 18.44 4.30
C LYS A 29 -32.84 17.67 3.30
N ARG A 30 -33.41 16.64 2.68
CA ARG A 30 -32.73 15.80 1.66
C ARG A 30 -32.12 16.70 0.58
N GLN A 31 -30.79 16.84 0.59
CA GLN A 31 -30.10 17.54 -0.49
C GLN A 31 -30.30 16.76 -1.81
N LYS A 32 -30.43 17.48 -2.94
CA LYS A 32 -30.54 16.85 -4.27
C LYS A 32 -29.34 15.92 -4.48
N LYS A 33 -29.60 14.68 -4.90
CA LYS A 33 -28.55 13.68 -5.21
C LYS A 33 -27.62 14.25 -6.29
N LYS A 34 -26.41 14.71 -5.94
CA LYS A 34 -25.34 14.95 -6.92
C LYS A 34 -24.60 13.63 -7.16
N LYS A 35 -24.87 12.92 -8.26
CA LYS A 35 -24.09 11.72 -8.60
C LYS A 35 -22.61 12.13 -8.69
N ALA A 36 -21.71 11.38 -8.03
CA ALA A 36 -20.28 11.62 -8.16
C ALA A 36 -19.87 11.41 -9.63
N THR A 37 -18.97 12.25 -10.14
CA THR A 37 -18.46 12.05 -11.50
C THR A 37 -17.60 10.79 -11.56
N PRO A 38 -17.48 10.14 -12.74
CA PRO A 38 -16.58 9.00 -12.91
C PRO A 38 -15.14 9.28 -12.44
N GLU A 39 -14.63 10.48 -12.70
CA GLU A 39 -13.31 10.94 -12.25
C GLU A 39 -13.20 11.01 -10.72
N GLN A 40 -14.23 11.53 -10.05
CA GLN A 40 -14.27 11.61 -8.59
C GLN A 40 -14.31 10.21 -7.96
N ILE A 41 -15.08 9.30 -8.54
CA ILE A 41 -15.14 7.90 -8.11
C ILE A 41 -13.77 7.23 -8.32
N LYS A 42 -13.14 7.45 -9.48
CA LYS A 42 -11.79 6.94 -9.79
C LYS A 42 -10.76 7.45 -8.77
N LYS A 43 -10.77 8.74 -8.44
CA LYS A 43 -9.89 9.34 -7.43
C LYS A 43 -10.14 8.79 -6.03
N GLN A 44 -11.41 8.59 -5.65
CA GLN A 44 -11.76 8.02 -4.35
C GLN A 44 -11.32 6.56 -4.24
N ASN A 45 -11.53 5.76 -5.28
CA ASN A 45 -11.13 4.35 -5.32
C ASN A 45 -9.62 4.21 -5.31
N GLN A 46 -8.90 5.05 -6.06
CA GLN A 46 -7.44 5.11 -6.05
C GLN A 46 -6.92 5.43 -4.66
N TRP A 47 -7.46 6.47 -4.01
CA TRP A 47 -7.07 6.85 -2.66
C TRP A 47 -7.34 5.74 -1.63
N LYS A 48 -8.46 5.02 -1.74
CA LYS A 48 -8.75 3.85 -0.89
C LYS A 48 -7.73 2.74 -1.12
N LYS A 49 -7.43 2.41 -2.38
CA LYS A 49 -6.46 1.38 -2.78
C LYS A 49 -5.06 1.68 -2.23
N GLU A 50 -4.59 2.91 -2.41
CA GLU A 50 -3.31 3.41 -1.86
C GLU A 50 -3.23 3.19 -0.35
N ARG A 51 -4.29 3.57 0.38
CA ARG A 51 -4.31 3.50 1.84
C ARG A 51 -4.42 2.07 2.36
N GLU A 52 -5.17 1.21 1.68
CA GLU A 52 -5.23 -0.22 2.01
C GLU A 52 -3.86 -0.89 1.83
N VAL A 53 -3.15 -0.61 0.74
CA VAL A 53 -1.79 -1.12 0.52
C VAL A 53 -0.83 -0.55 1.56
N TRP A 54 -0.92 0.75 1.87
CA TRP A 54 -0.11 1.37 2.90
C TRP A 54 -0.28 0.69 4.27
N ARG A 55 -1.53 0.47 4.72
CA ARG A 55 -1.81 -0.25 5.97
C ARG A 55 -1.29 -1.69 5.95
N LYS A 56 -1.49 -2.38 4.83
CA LYS A 56 -0.99 -3.74 4.63
C LYS A 56 0.53 -3.80 4.71
N ILE A 57 1.23 -2.80 4.18
CA ILE A 57 2.69 -2.70 4.31
C ILE A 57 3.05 -2.55 5.79
N ARG A 58 2.46 -1.58 6.49
CA ARG A 58 2.78 -1.28 7.91
C ARG A 58 2.46 -2.40 8.89
N TRP A 59 1.52 -3.29 8.58
CA TRP A 59 1.23 -4.45 9.43
C TRP A 59 2.21 -5.60 9.27
N ASN A 60 2.91 -5.68 8.14
CA ASN A 60 3.63 -6.89 7.74
C ASN A 60 5.13 -6.68 7.53
N PHE A 61 5.54 -5.45 7.19
CA PHE A 61 6.92 -5.11 6.85
C PHE A 61 7.43 -3.99 7.75
N TYR A 62 8.75 -3.98 7.94
CA TYR A 62 9.44 -3.16 8.92
C TYR A 62 10.74 -2.60 8.35
N GLU A 63 11.37 -1.71 9.11
CA GLU A 63 12.70 -1.22 8.78
C GLU A 63 13.70 -2.37 8.57
N GLY A 64 14.48 -2.28 7.49
CA GLY A 64 15.46 -3.29 7.11
C GLY A 64 14.91 -4.46 6.28
N ASP A 65 13.59 -4.56 6.10
CA ASP A 65 13.02 -5.38 5.03
C ASP A 65 13.43 -4.84 3.65
N LEU A 66 13.15 -5.58 2.58
CA LEU A 66 13.70 -5.25 1.26
C LEU A 66 12.62 -4.76 0.31
N TRP A 67 12.84 -3.57 -0.25
CA TRP A 67 12.30 -3.19 -1.54
C TRP A 67 13.25 -3.66 -2.63
N THR A 68 12.75 -4.50 -3.52
CA THR A 68 13.54 -5.17 -4.55
C THR A 68 12.96 -4.87 -5.91
N THR A 69 13.80 -4.47 -6.85
CA THR A 69 13.44 -4.34 -8.26
C THR A 69 14.19 -5.41 -9.06
N LEU A 70 13.44 -6.34 -9.64
CA LEU A 70 13.95 -7.34 -10.56
C LEU A 70 13.78 -6.82 -11.99
N THR A 71 14.88 -6.69 -12.71
CA THR A 71 14.89 -6.10 -14.06
C THR A 71 15.34 -7.15 -15.06
N PHE A 72 14.58 -7.32 -16.13
CA PHE A 72 15.01 -8.12 -17.28
C PHE A 72 16.03 -7.35 -18.13
N PRO A 73 16.95 -8.02 -18.84
CA PRO A 73 17.85 -7.39 -19.80
C PRO A 73 17.11 -6.55 -20.83
N GLU A 74 17.75 -5.48 -21.31
CA GLU A 74 17.18 -4.64 -22.37
C GLU A 74 16.90 -5.47 -23.63
N GLY A 75 15.80 -5.15 -24.32
CA GLY A 75 15.35 -5.91 -25.50
C GLY A 75 14.63 -7.22 -25.19
N THR A 76 14.52 -7.63 -23.92
CA THR A 76 13.73 -8.81 -23.52
C THR A 76 12.25 -8.57 -23.84
N ARG A 77 11.73 -9.31 -24.83
CA ARG A 77 10.30 -9.37 -25.15
C ARG A 77 9.75 -10.69 -24.63
N MET A 78 8.89 -10.61 -23.62
CA MET A 78 8.23 -11.78 -23.03
C MET A 78 6.74 -11.51 -22.89
N SER A 79 5.93 -12.53 -23.14
CA SER A 79 4.51 -12.50 -22.86
C SER A 79 4.26 -12.47 -21.35
N LEU A 80 3.09 -11.96 -20.94
CA LEU A 80 2.72 -11.92 -19.53
C LEU A 80 2.66 -13.34 -18.92
N GLN A 81 2.28 -14.34 -19.71
CA GLN A 81 2.22 -15.74 -19.28
C GLN A 81 3.60 -16.29 -18.92
N GLU A 82 4.63 -15.98 -19.70
CA GLU A 82 6.00 -16.41 -19.42
C GLU A 82 6.54 -15.73 -18.16
N ILE A 83 6.27 -14.43 -17.98
CA ILE A 83 6.65 -13.70 -16.77
C ILE A 83 6.00 -14.35 -15.54
N LYS A 84 4.71 -14.71 -15.61
CA LYS A 84 4.02 -15.42 -14.52
C LYS A 84 4.64 -16.79 -14.23
N LYS A 85 5.05 -17.53 -15.25
CA LYS A 85 5.71 -18.83 -15.09
C LYS A 85 7.06 -18.68 -14.38
N ILE A 86 7.85 -17.68 -14.77
CA ILE A 86 9.10 -17.32 -14.08
C ILE A 86 8.83 -16.97 -12.62
N MET A 87 7.86 -16.09 -12.36
CA MET A 87 7.53 -15.67 -10.99
C MET A 87 6.98 -16.81 -10.14
N THR A 88 6.21 -17.73 -10.72
CA THR A 88 5.74 -18.92 -10.02
C THR A 88 6.90 -19.77 -9.53
N ASN A 89 7.89 -20.03 -10.40
CA ASN A 89 9.09 -20.78 -10.03
C ASN A 89 9.95 -20.04 -9.00
N PHE A 90 10.11 -18.72 -9.17
CA PHE A 90 10.81 -17.87 -8.21
C PHE A 90 10.18 -17.95 -6.81
N TRP A 91 8.86 -17.78 -6.71
CA TRP A 91 8.15 -17.85 -5.44
C TRP A 91 8.18 -19.25 -4.81
N GLN A 92 8.13 -20.31 -5.62
CA GLN A 92 8.28 -21.69 -5.12
C GLN A 92 9.65 -21.90 -4.48
N ASN A 93 10.72 -21.44 -5.13
CA ASN A 93 12.09 -21.56 -4.60
C ASN A 93 12.28 -20.73 -3.32
N MET A 94 11.82 -19.47 -3.32
CA MET A 94 11.85 -18.61 -2.13
C MET A 94 11.09 -19.23 -0.97
N ARG A 95 9.88 -19.77 -1.22
CA ARG A 95 9.07 -20.42 -0.17
C ARG A 95 9.77 -21.65 0.41
N ARG A 96 10.42 -22.48 -0.41
CA ARG A 96 11.20 -23.64 0.06
C ARG A 96 12.36 -23.18 0.95
N ALA A 97 13.10 -22.15 0.54
CA ALA A 97 14.22 -21.60 1.32
C ALA A 97 13.77 -21.04 2.67
N TYR A 98 12.66 -20.29 2.69
CA TYR A 98 12.08 -19.74 3.92
C TYR A 98 11.58 -20.85 4.86
N LYS A 99 10.87 -21.85 4.30
CA LYS A 99 10.37 -23.01 5.06
C LYS A 99 11.51 -23.81 5.71
N LYS A 100 12.64 -24.00 5.01
CA LYS A 100 13.83 -24.68 5.57
C LYS A 100 14.36 -23.99 6.83
N ARG A 101 14.09 -22.69 7.01
CA ARG A 101 14.48 -21.90 8.18
C ARG A 101 13.38 -21.74 9.23
N GLY A 102 12.23 -22.40 9.04
CA GLY A 102 11.07 -22.22 9.91
C GLY A 102 10.48 -20.80 9.87
N LYS A 103 10.72 -20.04 8.79
CA LYS A 103 10.24 -18.67 8.63
C LYS A 103 9.13 -18.61 7.58
N GLN A 104 8.21 -17.67 7.75
CA GLN A 104 7.16 -17.41 6.77
C GLN A 104 7.61 -16.36 5.74
N LEU A 105 7.30 -16.62 4.47
CA LEU A 105 7.56 -15.70 3.38
C LEU A 105 6.36 -14.73 3.24
N LEU A 106 6.64 -13.45 3.32
CA LEU A 106 5.70 -12.34 3.13
C LEU A 106 6.17 -11.49 1.95
N TRP A 107 5.27 -11.17 1.02
CA TRP A 107 5.62 -10.31 -0.10
C TRP A 107 4.42 -9.55 -0.69
N ILE A 108 4.72 -8.41 -1.31
CA ILE A 108 3.82 -7.65 -2.19
C ILE A 108 4.58 -7.38 -3.48
N MET A 109 3.97 -7.64 -4.64
CA MET A 109 4.60 -7.54 -5.94
C MET A 109 3.75 -6.73 -6.92
N ARG A 110 4.40 -5.95 -7.78
CA ARG A 110 3.81 -5.33 -8.97
C ARG A 110 4.71 -5.54 -10.18
N ILE A 111 4.11 -5.84 -11.33
CA ILE A 111 4.81 -5.85 -12.62
C ILE A 111 4.64 -4.46 -13.24
N GLU A 112 5.73 -3.84 -13.63
CA GLU A 112 5.78 -2.56 -14.29
C GLU A 112 6.44 -2.70 -15.66
N ILE A 113 5.82 -2.08 -16.66
CA ILE A 113 6.37 -1.98 -18.00
C ILE A 113 6.86 -0.54 -18.14
N GLY A 114 8.17 -0.38 -18.23
CA GLY A 114 8.82 0.90 -18.47
C GLY A 114 8.52 1.43 -19.86
N LYS A 115 8.74 2.73 -20.05
CA LYS A 115 8.47 3.42 -21.32
C LYS A 115 9.09 2.70 -22.55
N LYS A 116 10.36 2.35 -22.43
CA LYS A 116 11.10 1.66 -23.50
C LYS A 116 10.78 0.15 -23.63
N GLY A 117 9.74 -0.35 -22.96
CA GLY A 117 9.37 -1.77 -22.96
C GLY A 117 10.14 -2.63 -21.94
N GLY A 118 11.03 -2.04 -21.13
CA GLY A 118 11.73 -2.74 -20.06
C GLY A 118 10.76 -3.25 -18.99
N ILE A 119 10.80 -4.56 -18.70
CA ILE A 119 9.94 -5.17 -17.67
C ILE A 119 10.67 -5.11 -16.33
N HIS A 120 10.04 -4.47 -15.35
CA HIS A 120 10.50 -4.37 -13.98
C HIS A 120 9.48 -5.03 -13.05
N ILE A 121 9.94 -5.89 -12.15
CA ILE A 121 9.10 -6.51 -11.13
C ILE A 121 9.52 -5.95 -9.78
N HIS A 122 8.64 -5.17 -9.21
CA HIS A 122 8.84 -4.52 -7.93
C HIS A 122 8.26 -5.35 -6.81
N ILE A 123 9.05 -5.58 -5.76
CA ILE A 123 8.74 -6.51 -4.67
C ILE A 123 9.08 -5.88 -3.33
N ILE A 124 8.10 -5.82 -2.42
CA ILE A 124 8.36 -5.70 -0.97
C ILE A 124 8.45 -7.13 -0.43
N ILE A 125 9.50 -7.47 0.30
CA ILE A 125 9.71 -8.80 0.87
C ILE A 125 10.34 -8.73 2.26
N ASN A 126 9.87 -9.58 3.18
CA ASN A 126 10.43 -9.65 4.53
C ASN A 126 11.84 -10.23 4.51
N LYS A 127 12.78 -9.57 5.19
CA LYS A 127 14.19 -9.98 5.24
C LYS A 127 14.41 -10.98 6.36
N ILE A 128 15.01 -12.12 6.01
CA ILE A 128 15.56 -13.08 6.97
C ILE A 128 17.05 -12.85 7.08
N ARG A 129 17.54 -12.76 8.33
CA ARG A 129 18.97 -12.72 8.67
C ARG A 129 19.56 -14.14 8.66
N GLY A 130 20.86 -14.25 8.40
CA GLY A 130 21.60 -15.51 8.33
C GLY A 130 21.90 -15.94 6.89
N GLU A 131 22.68 -17.01 6.73
CA GLU A 131 23.26 -17.41 5.45
C GLU A 131 22.46 -18.52 4.72
N PRO A 132 22.21 -18.38 3.40
CA PRO A 132 22.26 -17.14 2.62
C PRO A 132 21.17 -16.10 3.00
N ALA A 133 21.47 -14.81 3.05
CA ALA A 133 20.46 -13.79 3.37
C ALA A 133 19.32 -13.75 2.33
N THR A 134 18.19 -13.11 2.64
CA THR A 134 17.09 -12.94 1.64
C THR A 134 17.59 -12.33 0.33
N SER A 135 18.46 -11.32 0.40
CA SER A 135 19.08 -10.68 -0.78
C SER A 135 19.86 -11.69 -1.63
N GLU A 136 20.62 -12.58 -1.01
CA GLU A 136 21.39 -13.63 -1.69
C GLU A 136 20.49 -14.70 -2.30
N LEU A 137 19.41 -15.08 -1.60
CA LEU A 137 18.40 -16.00 -2.15
C LEU A 137 17.76 -15.43 -3.40
N ILE A 138 17.38 -14.14 -3.37
CA ILE A 138 16.80 -13.45 -4.52
C ILE A 138 17.80 -13.42 -5.68
N GLN A 139 19.05 -13.01 -5.44
CA GLN A 139 20.08 -13.00 -6.47
C GLN A 139 20.30 -14.39 -7.06
N ARG A 140 20.40 -15.42 -6.22
CA ARG A 140 20.59 -16.80 -6.66
C ARG A 140 19.47 -17.29 -7.58
N TYR A 141 18.22 -17.02 -7.22
CA TYR A 141 17.06 -17.48 -8.00
C TYR A 141 16.74 -16.58 -9.20
N TRP A 142 17.18 -15.32 -9.20
CA TRP A 142 17.00 -14.39 -10.31
C TRP A 142 18.18 -14.35 -11.30
N LYS A 143 19.36 -14.87 -10.94
CA LYS A 143 20.62 -14.77 -11.72
C LYS A 143 20.48 -15.06 -13.22
N LYS A 144 19.61 -16.01 -13.60
CA LYS A 144 19.40 -16.42 -14.99
C LYS A 144 18.45 -15.53 -15.80
N HIS A 145 17.80 -14.56 -15.15
CA HIS A 145 16.73 -13.75 -15.72
C HIS A 145 17.10 -12.27 -15.89
N GLY A 146 18.10 -11.77 -15.15
CA GLY A 146 18.54 -10.39 -15.26
C GLY A 146 19.18 -9.86 -13.98
N TYR A 147 18.99 -8.57 -13.73
CA TYR A 147 19.64 -7.84 -12.64
C TYR A 147 18.68 -7.62 -11.48
N VAL A 148 19.25 -7.45 -10.28
CA VAL A 148 18.49 -7.20 -9.04
C VAL A 148 19.03 -5.95 -8.36
N ASN A 149 18.13 -5.04 -8.02
CA ASN A 149 18.44 -3.89 -7.17
C ASN A 149 17.70 -4.02 -5.85
N PHE A 150 18.39 -3.74 -4.75
CA PHE A 150 17.84 -3.76 -3.40
C PHE A 150 17.89 -2.38 -2.79
N THR A 151 16.84 -2.03 -2.05
CA THR A 151 16.77 -0.86 -1.20
C THR A 151 16.19 -1.30 0.13
N PRO A 152 16.90 -1.10 1.26
CA PRO A 152 16.31 -1.38 2.57
C PRO A 152 15.12 -0.43 2.79
N LEU A 153 14.07 -0.95 3.42
CA LEU A 153 12.92 -0.13 3.82
C LEU A 153 13.26 0.69 5.06
N TYR A 154 12.85 1.96 5.07
CA TYR A 154 12.81 2.79 6.28
C TYR A 154 11.35 3.07 6.68
N GLU A 155 11.03 3.17 7.97
CA GLU A 155 9.64 3.40 8.39
C GLU A 155 9.13 4.80 7.99
N ASP A 156 10.02 5.79 7.93
CA ASP A 156 9.69 7.19 7.68
C ASP A 156 9.60 7.50 6.19
N GLY A 157 8.40 7.87 5.71
CA GLY A 157 8.16 8.33 4.33
C GLY A 157 8.14 7.23 3.25
N ASP A 158 8.93 6.18 3.38
CA ASP A 158 9.06 5.14 2.34
C ASP A 158 7.78 4.32 2.18
N PHE A 159 7.10 3.90 3.25
CA PHE A 159 5.90 3.08 3.11
C PHE A 159 4.77 3.77 2.35
N ARG A 160 4.62 5.10 2.52
CA ARG A 160 3.60 5.86 1.79
C ARG A 160 3.98 6.01 0.32
N ARG A 161 5.26 6.27 0.03
CA ARG A 161 5.79 6.33 -1.34
C ARG A 161 5.66 4.98 -2.04
N LEU A 162 6.00 3.89 -1.36
CA LEU A 162 5.89 2.52 -1.87
C LEU A 162 4.44 2.12 -2.13
N ALA A 163 3.52 2.46 -1.23
CA ALA A 163 2.10 2.23 -1.46
C ALA A 163 1.63 2.95 -2.72
N ASN A 164 1.94 4.24 -2.85
CA ASN A 164 1.62 5.03 -4.05
C ASN A 164 2.22 4.43 -5.32
N TYR A 165 3.47 3.95 -5.24
CA TYR A 165 4.16 3.32 -6.35
C TYR A 165 3.46 2.02 -6.79
N ILE A 166 3.16 1.13 -5.83
CA ILE A 166 2.50 -0.16 -6.05
C ILE A 166 1.07 0.01 -6.59
N THR A 167 0.39 1.08 -6.20
CA THR A 167 -0.98 1.33 -6.66
C THR A 167 -1.06 2.29 -7.81
N LYS A 168 0.07 2.79 -8.34
CA LYS A 168 0.11 3.77 -9.43
C LYS A 168 -0.72 3.24 -10.60
N PRO A 169 -1.73 4.01 -11.06
CA PRO A 169 -2.52 3.62 -12.23
C PRO A 169 -1.59 3.48 -13.43
N LEU A 170 -1.96 2.62 -14.37
CA LEU A 170 -1.23 2.57 -15.63
C LEU A 170 -1.37 3.92 -16.35
N PRO A 171 -0.29 4.37 -17.00
CA PRO A 171 -0.34 5.52 -17.90
C PRO A 171 -1.31 5.25 -19.05
N ASP A 172 -1.80 6.32 -19.67
CA ASP A 172 -2.65 6.21 -20.84
C ASP A 172 -1.83 5.62 -22.00
N GLU A 173 -2.46 4.82 -22.84
CA GLU A 173 -1.79 4.21 -24.00
C GLU A 173 -1.36 5.26 -25.04
N ASN A 174 -1.97 6.45 -24.99
CA ASN A 174 -1.65 7.61 -25.82
C ASN A 174 -0.56 8.50 -25.21
N GLU A 175 0.05 8.11 -24.09
CA GLU A 175 1.10 8.88 -23.43
C GLU A 175 2.49 8.55 -24.03
N ASP A 176 3.24 9.58 -24.41
CA ASP A 176 4.50 9.45 -25.14
C ASP A 176 5.49 8.49 -24.46
N GLY A 177 5.95 7.53 -25.26
CA GLY A 177 6.88 6.50 -24.84
C GLY A 177 6.23 5.30 -24.16
N TYR A 178 4.92 5.07 -24.28
CA TYR A 178 4.29 3.82 -23.84
C TYR A 178 3.75 2.97 -25.00
N GLU A 179 4.25 3.17 -26.21
CA GLU A 179 3.84 2.45 -27.43
C GLU A 179 3.86 0.93 -27.26
N GLN A 180 4.79 0.38 -26.47
CA GLN A 180 4.84 -1.06 -26.21
C GLN A 180 3.74 -1.58 -25.28
N LEU A 181 3.01 -0.72 -24.56
CA LEU A 181 1.77 -1.13 -23.89
C LEU A 181 0.75 -1.62 -24.92
N SER A 182 0.74 -1.10 -26.16
CA SER A 182 -0.17 -1.55 -27.23
C SER A 182 0.02 -3.02 -27.63
N LEU A 183 1.19 -3.62 -27.33
CA LEU A 183 1.47 -5.03 -27.57
C LEU A 183 0.73 -5.97 -26.59
N PHE A 184 0.23 -5.42 -25.49
CA PHE A 184 -0.54 -6.16 -24.50
C PHE A 184 -2.03 -5.94 -24.72
N THR A 185 -2.79 -7.02 -24.57
CA THR A 185 -4.25 -6.95 -24.56
C THR A 185 -4.74 -6.05 -23.41
N PRO A 186 -5.96 -5.46 -23.50
CA PRO A 186 -6.54 -4.70 -22.40
C PRO A 186 -6.59 -5.46 -21.07
N GLU A 187 -6.72 -6.79 -21.14
CA GLU A 187 -6.72 -7.69 -19.98
C GLU A 187 -5.33 -7.79 -19.34
N GLU A 188 -4.28 -7.97 -20.15
CA GLU A 188 -2.90 -8.00 -19.69
C GLU A 188 -2.44 -6.65 -19.13
N LYS A 189 -2.84 -5.54 -19.77
CA LYS A 189 -2.64 -4.19 -19.21
C LYS A 189 -3.29 -4.10 -17.83
N LYS A 190 -4.57 -4.44 -17.72
CA LYS A 190 -5.28 -4.40 -16.43
C LYS A 190 -4.58 -5.27 -15.39
N GLU A 191 -4.05 -6.42 -15.76
CA GLU A 191 -3.35 -7.30 -14.83
C GLU A 191 -2.00 -6.73 -14.36
N CYS A 192 -1.20 -6.13 -15.25
CA CYS A 192 0.00 -5.37 -14.88
C CYS A 192 -0.30 -4.16 -13.98
N SER A 193 -1.50 -3.58 -14.07
CA SER A 193 -1.95 -2.51 -13.18
C SER A 193 -2.30 -2.97 -11.75
N THR A 194 -2.45 -4.29 -11.56
CA THR A 194 -2.76 -4.88 -10.26
C THR A 194 -1.49 -5.28 -9.52
N TYR A 195 -1.55 -5.16 -8.20
CA TYR A 195 -0.52 -5.73 -7.33
C TYR A 195 -0.97 -7.13 -6.91
N SER A 196 -0.01 -8.02 -6.74
CA SER A 196 -0.18 -9.34 -6.14
C SER A 196 0.43 -9.33 -4.73
N CYS A 197 -0.04 -10.20 -3.84
CA CYS A 197 0.53 -10.30 -2.50
C CYS A 197 0.42 -11.71 -1.93
N SER A 198 1.21 -12.00 -0.91
CA SER A 198 1.15 -13.28 -0.20
C SER A 198 -0.17 -13.42 0.58
N LYS A 199 -0.74 -14.64 0.59
CA LYS A 199 -2.05 -14.90 1.22
C LYS A 199 -2.01 -14.85 2.76
N ASN A 200 -0.83 -14.92 3.36
CA ASN A 200 -0.57 -14.92 4.80
C ASN A 200 -0.26 -13.52 5.37
N LEU A 201 -0.51 -12.44 4.62
CA LEU A 201 -0.35 -11.08 5.17
C LEU A 201 -1.45 -10.80 6.19
N VAL A 202 -1.03 -10.28 7.35
CA VAL A 202 -1.92 -9.81 8.41
C VAL A 202 -2.71 -8.60 7.90
N THR A 203 -4.02 -8.68 8.05
CA THR A 203 -4.95 -7.56 7.83
C THR A 203 -5.81 -7.45 9.08
N LYS A 204 -5.77 -6.29 9.74
CA LYS A 204 -6.55 -6.04 10.96
C LYS A 204 -7.75 -5.18 10.65
N GLU A 205 -8.88 -5.47 11.30
CA GLU A 205 -10.00 -4.54 11.32
C GLU A 205 -9.68 -3.37 12.27
N PRO A 206 -10.17 -2.15 11.98
CA PRO A 206 -9.98 -1.02 12.87
C PRO A 206 -10.79 -1.17 14.16
N GLU A 207 -10.26 -0.65 15.25
CA GLU A 207 -11.06 -0.40 16.46
C GLU A 207 -12.04 0.74 16.16
N ARG A 208 -13.35 0.44 16.18
CA ARG A 208 -14.40 1.41 15.81
C ARG A 208 -15.13 1.93 17.03
N LYS A 209 -15.09 3.25 17.23
CA LYS A 209 -15.84 3.97 18.29
C LYS A 209 -16.81 4.98 17.68
N LYS A 210 -17.93 5.23 18.35
CA LYS A 210 -18.94 6.22 17.92
C LYS A 210 -18.72 7.57 18.60
N TYR A 211 -18.78 8.63 17.82
CA TYR A 211 -18.64 10.02 18.27
C TYR A 211 -19.79 10.88 17.76
N TYR A 212 -20.21 11.86 18.56
CA TYR A 212 -21.20 12.83 18.14
C TYR A 212 -20.59 13.90 17.21
N ARG A 213 -21.45 14.54 16.40
CA ARG A 213 -21.02 15.55 15.40
C ARG A 213 -20.33 16.76 16.02
N TRP A 214 -20.86 17.29 17.12
CA TRP A 214 -20.28 18.43 17.83
C TRP A 214 -18.87 18.12 18.37
N THR A 215 -18.63 16.90 18.88
CA THR A 215 -17.31 16.45 19.34
C THR A 215 -16.29 16.49 18.20
N VAL A 216 -16.62 15.91 17.04
CA VAL A 216 -15.70 15.93 15.88
C VAL A 216 -15.46 17.35 15.36
N ARG A 217 -16.49 18.23 15.36
CA ARG A 217 -16.29 19.65 15.00
C ARG A 217 -15.34 20.36 15.95
N LYS A 218 -15.44 20.09 17.26
CA LYS A 218 -14.54 20.66 18.27
C LYS A 218 -13.10 20.23 18.03
N ILE A 219 -12.88 18.95 17.74
CA ILE A 219 -11.56 18.39 17.40
C ILE A 219 -11.00 19.05 16.14
N ILE A 220 -11.80 19.25 15.09
CA ILE A 220 -11.34 19.90 13.86
C ILE A 220 -10.98 21.37 14.11
N LYS A 221 -11.73 22.07 14.97
CA LYS A 221 -11.48 23.48 15.28
C LYS A 221 -10.25 23.69 16.17
N ASN A 222 -10.09 22.84 17.18
CA ASN A 222 -9.06 23.01 18.22
C ASN A 222 -7.79 22.19 17.94
N GLY A 223 -7.84 21.27 16.98
CA GLY A 223 -6.80 20.27 16.73
C GLY A 223 -7.08 18.94 17.46
N PRO A 224 -6.60 17.81 16.92
CA PRO A 224 -6.61 16.54 17.64
C PRO A 224 -5.61 16.54 18.80
N GLU A 225 -6.00 15.91 19.90
CA GLU A 225 -5.13 15.65 21.05
C GLU A 225 -4.50 14.26 20.89
N PRO A 226 -3.18 14.11 21.08
CA PRO A 226 -2.52 12.83 20.93
C PRO A 226 -2.88 11.88 22.08
N THR A 227 -2.99 10.58 21.76
CA THR A 227 -3.06 9.52 22.77
C THR A 227 -1.80 9.54 23.66
N PRO A 228 -1.89 9.31 24.98
CA PRO A 228 -0.72 9.29 25.86
C PRO A 228 0.40 8.37 25.35
N GLY A 229 1.62 8.91 25.25
CA GLY A 229 2.79 8.21 24.69
C GLY A 229 2.97 8.35 23.18
N TYR A 230 2.11 9.11 22.50
CA TYR A 230 2.19 9.42 21.08
C TYR A 230 2.28 10.94 20.85
N TYR A 231 2.78 11.32 19.68
CA TYR A 231 2.64 12.66 19.12
C TYR A 231 1.90 12.56 17.78
N ILE A 232 1.25 13.64 17.35
CA ILE A 232 0.57 13.68 16.05
C ILE A 232 1.56 14.18 15.01
N ASP A 233 1.72 13.45 13.91
CA ASP A 233 2.47 13.92 12.74
C ASP A 233 1.67 15.05 12.06
N PRO A 234 2.13 16.31 12.10
CA PRO A 234 1.40 17.44 11.53
C PRO A 234 1.17 17.32 10.01
N GLU A 235 2.10 16.70 9.28
CA GLU A 235 1.98 16.50 7.83
C GLU A 235 0.93 15.44 7.47
N SER A 236 0.60 14.58 8.42
CA SER A 236 -0.43 13.55 8.25
C SER A 236 -1.86 14.07 8.46
N VAL A 237 -2.02 15.26 9.06
CA VAL A 237 -3.33 15.81 9.42
C VAL A 237 -4.06 16.27 8.16
N VAL A 238 -5.13 15.55 7.81
CA VAL A 238 -6.01 15.90 6.70
C VAL A 238 -7.41 16.12 7.23
N CYS A 239 -7.85 17.37 7.22
CA CYS A 239 -9.23 17.75 7.51
C CYS A 239 -9.90 18.35 6.28
N GLY A 240 -11.20 18.14 6.14
CA GLY A 240 -11.96 18.79 5.08
C GLY A 240 -13.43 18.47 5.18
N VAL A 241 -14.21 19.11 4.30
CA VAL A 241 -15.62 18.79 4.13
C VAL A 241 -15.76 17.94 2.87
N ASN A 242 -16.37 16.76 3.01
CA ASN A 242 -16.68 15.95 1.86
C ASN A 242 -17.70 16.71 0.99
N LYS A 243 -17.29 17.07 -0.23
CA LYS A 243 -18.08 17.87 -1.17
C LYS A 243 -19.45 17.25 -1.52
N TYR A 244 -19.61 15.94 -1.34
CA TYR A 244 -20.85 15.21 -1.60
C TYR A 244 -21.80 15.18 -0.40
N THR A 245 -21.28 14.84 0.78
CA THR A 245 -22.13 14.72 1.98
C THR A 245 -22.28 16.04 2.74
N GLY A 246 -21.43 17.03 2.47
CA GLY A 246 -21.34 18.26 3.27
C GLY A 246 -20.79 18.01 4.68
N LEU A 247 -20.22 16.82 4.93
CA LEU A 247 -19.79 16.40 6.26
C LEU A 247 -18.28 16.44 6.40
N SER A 248 -17.84 16.92 7.55
CA SER A 248 -16.44 17.06 7.91
C SER A 248 -15.80 15.69 8.13
N TYR A 249 -14.62 15.45 7.57
CA TYR A 249 -13.78 14.31 7.91
C TYR A 249 -12.46 14.82 8.49
N LEU A 250 -11.86 14.00 9.35
CA LEU A 250 -10.55 14.24 9.93
C LEU A 250 -9.77 12.94 9.91
N ARG A 251 -8.51 13.02 9.51
CA ARG A 251 -7.58 11.90 9.52
C ARG A 251 -6.23 12.41 9.97
N TYR A 252 -5.52 11.60 10.75
CA TYR A 252 -4.16 11.88 11.19
C TYR A 252 -3.49 10.59 11.63
N THR A 253 -2.17 10.61 11.65
CA THR A 253 -1.33 9.54 12.17
C THR A 253 -0.73 9.99 13.49
N GLU A 254 -0.87 9.15 14.51
CA GLU A 254 -0.16 9.27 15.77
C GLU A 254 1.10 8.42 15.70
N VAL A 255 2.26 8.97 16.04
CA VAL A 255 3.54 8.26 16.09
C VAL A 255 3.98 8.13 17.55
N ARG A 256 4.46 6.95 17.92
CA ARG A 256 4.86 6.65 19.30
C ARG A 256 6.15 7.42 19.64
N ILE A 257 6.17 8.11 20.77
CA ILE A 257 7.33 8.92 21.20
C ILE A 257 8.57 8.05 21.46
N LYS A 258 8.37 6.86 22.04
CA LYS A 258 9.43 5.86 22.28
C LYS A 258 9.16 4.64 21.39
N PRO A 259 9.84 4.50 20.25
CA PRO A 259 9.58 3.40 19.32
C PRO A 259 9.91 2.06 19.98
N LEU A 260 9.02 1.10 19.78
CA LEU A 260 9.27 -0.29 20.14
C LEU A 260 10.21 -0.90 19.11
N LYS A 261 11.30 -1.49 19.58
CA LYS A 261 12.09 -2.41 18.76
C LYS A 261 11.34 -3.74 18.72
N ARG A 262 11.16 -4.28 17.52
CA ARG A 262 10.68 -5.65 17.40
C ARG A 262 11.75 -6.58 17.96
N GLY A 263 11.40 -7.45 18.90
CA GLY A 263 12.26 -8.58 19.25
C GLY A 263 12.46 -9.45 18.01
N ASP A 264 13.64 -10.04 17.82
CA ASP A 264 14.02 -10.89 16.68
C ASP A 264 13.21 -12.23 16.60
N SER A 265 11.92 -12.21 16.96
CA SER A 265 10.99 -13.31 16.89
C SER A 265 10.05 -13.14 15.69
N GLY A 266 10.42 -13.80 14.58
CA GLY A 266 9.58 -14.00 13.39
C GLY A 266 10.40 -14.10 12.13
#